data_AF-A0A2E9VMQ4-F1
#
_entry.id   AF-A0A2E9VMQ4-F1
#
_cell.length_a   1.000
_cell.length_b   1.000
_cell.length_c   1.000
_cell.angle_alpha   90.00
_cell.angle_beta   90.00
_cell.angle_gamma   90.00
#
_symmetry.space_group_name_H-M   'P 1'
#
loop_
_entity.id
_entity.type
_entity.pdbx_description
1 polymer ?
#
loop_
_entity_poly.entity_id
_entity_poly.type
_entity_poly.pdbx_seq_one_letter_code
_entity_poly.pdbx_strand_id
1 'polypeptide(L)'
;MNCDTITMSQDEAEERLESYLKAMNRNPKQVTDLDLEIIKALQVAKKGGRLLDVNQAIAAGGLNRAGLPRLAIARAHVKMTTWRSGRNWDWRSNRSFSDEGGGYYDWRTRNQRISDSRTLWELPGNSFDRELLSNKRVQALTPLIPLPLRPKSQLKNYFVLWEANWHPAPPTDPYLLRPLAGALMEIVAEWDVSPLELAAVNAAAAR
;
A
#
# COMPACT_ATOMS: atom_id res chain seq x y z
N MET A 1 -10.30 2.53 -10.71
CA MET A 1 -8.93 3.01 -10.46
C MET A 1 -8.01 2.43 -11.52
N ASN A 2 -7.37 3.26 -12.34
CA ASN A 2 -6.41 2.80 -13.35
C ASN A 2 -4.99 3.13 -12.88
N CYS A 3 -4.25 2.11 -12.44
CA CYS A 3 -2.84 2.25 -12.05
C CYS A 3 -1.98 1.47 -13.04
N ASP A 4 -0.81 2.02 -13.38
CA ASP A 4 0.13 1.35 -14.26
C ASP A 4 0.64 0.06 -13.60
N THR A 5 0.18 -1.08 -14.10
CA THR A 5 0.62 -2.39 -13.65
C THR A 5 1.87 -2.80 -14.39
N ILE A 6 2.82 -3.39 -13.67
CA ILE A 6 4.00 -4.01 -14.26
C ILE A 6 3.57 -5.36 -14.82
N THR A 7 3.46 -5.45 -16.14
CA THR A 7 3.09 -6.68 -16.85
C THR A 7 4.28 -7.26 -17.60
N MET A 8 4.38 -8.58 -17.58
CA MET A 8 5.36 -9.37 -18.32
C MET A 8 4.67 -10.66 -18.76
N SER A 9 5.04 -11.20 -19.92
CA SER A 9 4.49 -12.48 -20.38
C SER A 9 4.92 -13.63 -19.44
N GLN A 10 4.11 -14.69 -19.35
CA GLN A 10 4.44 -15.85 -18.51
C GLN A 10 5.74 -16.53 -18.99
N ASP A 11 5.92 -16.62 -20.31
CA ASP A 11 7.09 -17.22 -20.93
C ASP A 11 8.36 -16.42 -20.64
N GLU A 12 8.31 -15.09 -20.79
CA GLU A 12 9.45 -14.22 -20.46
C GLU A 12 9.78 -14.28 -18.95
N ALA A 13 8.77 -14.33 -18.09
CA ALA A 13 8.96 -14.44 -16.65
C ALA A 13 9.61 -15.79 -16.26
N GLU A 14 9.24 -16.88 -16.93
CA GLU A 14 9.84 -18.20 -16.74
C GLU A 14 11.30 -18.25 -17.20
N GLU A 15 11.60 -17.75 -18.40
CA GLU A 15 12.95 -17.71 -18.94
C GLU A 15 13.88 -16.89 -18.03
N ARG A 16 13.44 -15.71 -17.60
CA ARG A 16 14.21 -14.87 -16.68
C ARG A 16 14.39 -15.52 -15.31
N LEU A 17 13.35 -16.17 -14.78
CA LEU A 17 13.44 -16.89 -13.51
C LEU A 17 14.47 -18.01 -13.57
N GLU A 18 14.46 -18.82 -14.63
CA GLU A 18 15.45 -19.88 -14.81
C GLU A 18 16.88 -19.32 -14.91
N SER A 19 17.05 -18.24 -15.68
CA SER A 19 18.36 -17.57 -15.82
C SER A 19 18.89 -17.09 -14.48
N TYR A 20 18.02 -16.45 -13.67
CA TYR A 20 18.35 -16.00 -12.32
C TYR A 20 18.75 -17.17 -11.41
N LEU A 21 17.98 -18.25 -11.38
CA LEU A 21 18.27 -19.42 -10.54
C LEU A 21 19.58 -20.11 -10.96
N LYS A 22 19.86 -20.20 -12.27
CA LYS A 22 21.14 -20.73 -12.79
C LYS A 22 22.32 -19.85 -12.36
N ALA A 23 22.18 -18.53 -12.43
CA ALA A 23 23.23 -17.59 -12.01
C ALA A 23 23.49 -17.67 -10.50
N MET A 24 22.44 -17.74 -9.67
CA MET A 24 22.57 -17.89 -8.22
C MET A 24 23.28 -19.19 -7.83
N ASN A 25 22.93 -20.31 -8.47
CA ASN A 25 23.55 -21.60 -8.18
C ASN A 25 25.04 -21.63 -8.55
N ARG A 26 25.45 -20.86 -9.57
CA ARG A 26 26.87 -20.73 -9.95
C ARG A 26 27.65 -19.89 -8.94
N ASN A 27 27.04 -18.82 -8.41
CA ASN A 27 27.70 -17.86 -7.53
C ASN A 27 26.90 -17.59 -6.24
N PRO A 28 26.70 -18.58 -5.35
CA PRO A 28 25.82 -18.44 -4.19
C PRO A 28 26.30 -17.35 -3.20
N LYS A 29 27.61 -17.07 -3.16
CA LYS A 29 28.19 -16.02 -2.30
C LYS A 29 27.90 -14.59 -2.77
N GLN A 30 27.44 -14.41 -4.00
CA GLN A 30 27.13 -13.10 -4.59
C GLN A 30 25.64 -12.76 -4.55
N VAL A 31 24.80 -13.69 -4.06
CA VAL A 31 23.36 -13.51 -3.94
C VAL A 31 23.07 -12.43 -2.92
N THR A 32 22.28 -11.43 -3.33
CA THR A 32 21.81 -10.34 -2.47
C THR A 32 20.33 -10.52 -2.12
N ASP A 33 19.87 -9.76 -1.12
CA ASP A 33 18.44 -9.71 -0.78
C ASP A 33 17.59 -9.21 -1.96
N LEU A 34 18.15 -8.31 -2.78
CA LEU A 34 17.49 -7.80 -3.98
C LEU A 34 17.24 -8.91 -5.01
N ASP A 35 18.18 -9.86 -5.17
CA ASP A 35 17.99 -10.99 -6.08
C ASP A 35 16.82 -11.88 -5.62
N LEU A 36 16.70 -12.09 -4.31
CA LEU A 36 15.58 -12.84 -3.73
C LEU A 36 14.25 -12.12 -3.92
N GLU A 37 14.23 -10.79 -3.86
CA GLU A 37 13.06 -9.96 -4.14
C GLU A 37 12.65 -10.03 -5.61
N ILE A 38 13.61 -9.95 -6.54
CA ILE A 38 13.38 -10.11 -7.98
C ILE A 38 12.78 -11.49 -8.29
N ILE A 39 13.30 -12.55 -7.66
CA ILE A 39 12.78 -13.90 -7.84
C ILE A 39 11.33 -14.03 -7.37
N LYS A 40 10.96 -13.43 -6.23
CA LYS A 40 9.56 -13.42 -5.77
C LYS A 40 8.65 -12.74 -6.79
N ALA A 41 9.09 -11.62 -7.37
CA ALA A 41 8.33 -10.92 -8.40
C ALA A 41 8.18 -11.77 -9.68
N LEU A 42 9.27 -12.38 -10.16
CA LEU A 42 9.26 -13.27 -11.32
C LEU A 42 8.35 -14.49 -11.11
N GLN A 43 8.35 -15.07 -9.91
CA GLN A 43 7.45 -16.17 -9.57
C GLN A 43 5.97 -15.80 -9.61
N VAL A 44 5.63 -14.56 -9.27
CA VAL A 44 4.26 -14.03 -9.40
C VAL A 44 3.92 -13.80 -10.87
N ALA A 45 4.81 -13.14 -11.62
CA ALA A 45 4.62 -12.88 -13.05
C ALA A 45 4.48 -14.18 -13.87
N LYS A 46 5.28 -15.21 -13.57
CA LYS A 46 5.18 -16.54 -14.17
C LYS A 46 3.79 -17.16 -14.01
N LYS A 47 3.11 -16.87 -12.90
CA LYS A 47 1.73 -17.35 -12.65
C LYS A 47 0.65 -16.47 -13.29
N GLY A 48 1.05 -15.45 -14.06
CA GLY A 48 0.14 -14.44 -14.60
C GLY A 48 -0.34 -13.42 -13.57
N GLY A 49 0.31 -13.32 -12.42
CA GLY A 49 -0.04 -12.33 -11.40
C GLY A 49 0.29 -10.90 -11.86
N ARG A 50 -0.56 -9.95 -11.47
CA ARG A 50 -0.35 -8.52 -11.77
C ARG A 50 0.49 -7.89 -10.66
N LEU A 51 1.52 -7.14 -11.05
CA LEU A 51 2.43 -6.46 -10.13
C LEU A 51 2.20 -4.94 -10.17
N LEU A 52 2.45 -4.29 -9.03
CA LEU A 52 2.26 -2.86 -8.84
C LEU A 52 3.38 -2.30 -7.95
N ASP A 53 4.04 -1.22 -8.40
CA ASP A 53 4.81 -0.36 -7.49
C ASP A 53 3.85 0.65 -6.86
N VAL A 54 3.55 0.45 -5.57
CA VAL A 54 2.60 1.28 -4.83
C VAL A 54 3.04 2.73 -4.72
N ASN A 55 4.33 3.00 -4.55
CA ASN A 55 4.83 4.36 -4.41
C ASN A 55 4.69 5.12 -5.73
N GLN A 56 5.00 4.47 -6.85
CA GLN A 56 4.78 5.03 -8.17
C GLN A 56 3.29 5.23 -8.45
N ALA A 57 2.43 4.25 -8.12
CA ALA A 57 0.99 4.37 -8.30
C ALA A 57 0.40 5.56 -7.54
N ILE A 58 0.78 5.74 -6.26
CA ILE A 58 0.33 6.86 -5.44
C ILE A 58 0.84 8.20 -5.99
N ALA A 59 2.11 8.26 -6.40
CA ALA A 59 2.68 9.46 -7.00
C ALA A 59 2.00 9.83 -8.34
N ALA A 60 1.78 8.84 -9.21
CA ALA A 60 1.12 9.01 -10.51
C ALA A 60 -0.35 9.44 -10.37
N GLY A 61 -1.05 8.93 -9.33
CA GLY A 61 -2.39 9.40 -8.98
C GLY A 61 -2.44 10.89 -8.60
N GLY A 62 -1.31 11.45 -8.15
CA GLY A 62 -1.16 12.87 -7.88
C GLY A 62 -1.99 13.35 -6.69
N LEU A 63 -2.19 14.66 -6.63
CA LEU A 63 -2.96 15.34 -5.59
C LEU A 63 -4.35 15.74 -6.10
N ASN A 64 -5.31 15.83 -5.18
CA ASN A 64 -6.61 16.45 -5.42
C ASN A 64 -6.53 17.98 -5.26
N ARG A 65 -7.65 18.69 -5.49
CA ARG A 65 -7.71 20.17 -5.38
C ARG A 65 -7.39 20.71 -3.98
N ALA A 66 -7.49 19.88 -2.94
CA ALA A 66 -7.17 20.25 -1.57
C ALA A 66 -5.70 19.99 -1.19
N GLY A 67 -4.88 19.51 -2.14
CA GLY A 67 -3.48 19.17 -1.88
C GLY A 67 -3.29 17.84 -1.14
N LEU A 68 -4.25 16.91 -1.25
CA LEU A 68 -4.22 15.60 -0.61
C LEU A 68 -4.02 14.50 -1.67
N PRO A 69 -3.33 13.38 -1.38
CA PRO A 69 -3.13 12.28 -2.32
C PRO A 69 -4.47 11.75 -2.86
N ARG A 70 -4.58 11.50 -4.18
CA ARG A 70 -5.80 10.90 -4.73
C ARG A 70 -5.95 9.43 -4.36
N LEU A 71 -4.84 8.75 -4.10
CA LEU A 71 -4.83 7.36 -3.67
C LEU A 71 -4.44 7.26 -2.20
N ALA A 72 -5.03 6.28 -1.51
CA ALA A 72 -4.65 5.92 -0.16
C ALA A 72 -4.32 4.45 -0.07
N ILE A 73 -3.40 4.12 0.83
CA ILE A 73 -3.05 2.76 1.19
C ILE A 73 -3.22 2.56 2.70
N ALA A 74 -3.67 1.37 3.08
CA ALA A 74 -3.77 0.96 4.47
C ALA A 74 -3.67 -0.56 4.60
N ARG A 75 -3.48 -1.06 5.81
CA ARG A 75 -3.62 -2.50 6.04
C ARG A 75 -5.06 -2.95 5.84
N ALA A 76 -5.23 -4.13 5.25
CA ALA A 76 -6.54 -4.69 4.89
C ALA A 76 -7.50 -4.99 6.05
N HIS A 77 -7.02 -4.97 7.29
CA HIS A 77 -7.83 -5.24 8.49
C HIS A 77 -8.23 -3.97 9.25
N VAL A 78 -7.75 -2.81 8.83
CA VAL A 78 -7.94 -1.53 9.52
C VAL A 78 -9.14 -0.81 8.94
N LYS A 79 -9.92 -0.13 9.79
CA LYS A 79 -11.15 0.56 9.37
C LYS A 79 -10.90 1.94 8.76
N MET A 80 -9.89 2.66 9.25
CA MET A 80 -9.57 4.01 8.80
C MET A 80 -8.08 4.18 8.56
N THR A 81 -7.74 4.91 7.50
CA THR A 81 -6.38 5.38 7.23
C THR A 81 -6.29 6.87 7.50
N THR A 82 -5.16 7.29 8.06
CA THR A 82 -4.85 8.70 8.30
C THR A 82 -3.69 9.11 7.40
N TRP A 83 -3.91 10.14 6.58
CA TRP A 83 -2.83 10.81 5.88
C TRP A 83 -2.24 11.91 6.74
N ARG A 84 -0.90 12.00 6.73
CA ARG A 84 -0.15 13.09 7.35
C ARG A 84 0.94 13.57 6.39
N SER A 85 0.96 14.87 6.20
CA SER A 85 2.07 15.62 5.61
C SER A 85 2.46 16.70 6.62
N GLY A 86 3.70 16.66 7.09
CA GLY A 86 4.19 17.63 8.06
C GLY A 86 5.71 17.70 8.12
N ARG A 87 6.22 18.81 8.66
CA ARG A 87 7.61 18.89 9.11
C ARG A 87 7.68 18.15 10.44
N ASN A 88 8.45 17.06 10.48
CA ASN A 88 8.93 16.60 11.77
C ASN A 88 9.99 17.57 12.30
N TRP A 89 10.26 17.45 13.60
CA TRP A 89 11.32 18.21 14.27
C TRP A 89 12.71 17.89 13.72
N ASP A 90 12.88 16.81 12.93
CA ASP A 90 14.12 16.38 12.28
C ASP A 90 14.25 16.87 10.82
N TRP A 91 13.43 17.84 10.41
CA TRP A 91 13.42 18.43 9.06
C TRP A 91 13.10 17.45 7.92
N ARG A 92 12.79 16.19 8.22
CA ARG A 92 12.27 15.24 7.23
C ARG A 92 10.79 15.52 7.02
N SER A 93 10.38 15.58 5.75
CA SER A 93 8.97 15.65 5.40
C SER A 93 8.37 14.26 5.59
N ASN A 94 7.63 14.04 6.68
CA ASN A 94 6.88 12.80 6.83
C ASN A 94 5.63 12.89 5.98
N ARG A 95 5.65 12.17 4.86
CA ARG A 95 4.50 11.89 3.99
C ARG A 95 4.13 10.45 4.23
N SER A 96 3.05 10.23 4.96
CA SER A 96 2.75 8.88 5.41
C SER A 96 1.27 8.60 5.54
N PHE A 97 0.92 7.35 5.27
CA PHE A 97 -0.35 6.76 5.66
C PHE A 97 -0.14 6.00 6.96
N SER A 98 -1.07 6.15 7.90
CA SER A 98 -1.04 5.44 9.16
C SER A 98 -2.39 4.84 9.49
N ASP A 99 -2.37 3.64 10.06
CA ASP A 99 -3.57 2.98 10.55
C ASP A 99 -4.25 3.79 11.67
N GLU A 100 -5.54 3.53 11.91
CA GLU A 100 -6.28 4.11 13.03
C GLU A 100 -5.57 3.83 14.36
N GLY A 101 -5.12 4.88 15.04
CA GLY A 101 -4.33 4.78 16.28
C GLY A 101 -2.81 4.86 16.09
N GLY A 102 -2.32 5.07 14.86
CA GLY A 102 -0.91 5.23 14.51
C GLY A 102 -0.16 6.22 15.41
N GLY A 103 0.61 5.62 16.32
CA GLY A 103 1.51 6.14 17.35
C GLY A 103 1.57 7.66 17.52
N TYR A 104 0.98 8.15 18.61
CA TYR A 104 1.58 9.31 19.27
C TYR A 104 2.84 8.82 19.98
N TYR A 105 3.96 9.51 19.74
CA TYR A 105 5.02 9.61 20.71
C TYR A 105 4.39 10.21 21.97
N ASP A 106 4.01 9.37 22.94
CA ASP A 106 3.73 9.86 24.28
C ASP A 106 5.08 10.15 24.94
N TRP A 107 5.57 11.37 24.70
CA TRP A 107 6.82 11.87 25.28
C TRP A 107 6.81 11.81 26.82
N ARG A 108 5.62 11.74 27.46
CA ARG A 108 5.50 11.64 28.91
C ARG A 108 5.76 10.24 29.42
N THR A 109 5.53 9.21 28.63
CA THR A 109 5.68 7.83 29.13
C THR A 109 7.09 7.28 29.03
N ARG A 110 8.02 7.91 28.27
CA ARG A 110 9.38 7.39 27.92
C ARG A 110 9.42 5.94 27.40
N ASN A 111 8.29 5.23 27.41
CA ASN A 111 8.08 3.94 26.83
C ASN A 111 7.88 4.20 25.35
N GLN A 112 8.91 3.86 24.59
CA GLN A 112 8.78 3.58 23.17
C GLN A 112 7.65 2.55 23.03
N ARG A 113 6.40 3.00 22.88
CA ARG A 113 5.51 2.29 21.98
C ARG A 113 6.21 2.42 20.65
N ILE A 114 7.07 1.45 20.36
CA ILE A 114 7.54 1.13 19.03
C ILE A 114 6.27 1.20 18.22
N SER A 115 6.09 2.31 17.50
CA SER A 115 5.17 2.37 16.38
C SER A 115 5.57 1.14 15.59
N ASP A 116 4.79 0.06 15.69
CA ASP A 116 5.08 -1.16 14.95
C ASP A 116 5.23 -0.65 13.52
N SER A 117 6.45 -0.68 12.95
CA SER A 117 6.76 0.01 11.67
C SER A 117 5.80 -0.42 10.56
N ARG A 118 5.18 -1.57 10.79
CA ARG A 118 3.99 -2.12 10.18
C ARG A 118 2.79 -1.19 10.00
N THR A 119 2.51 -0.24 10.89
CA THR A 119 1.32 0.64 10.84
C THR A 119 1.54 1.91 10.02
N LEU A 120 2.75 2.13 9.50
CA LEU A 120 3.15 3.33 8.79
C LEU A 120 3.61 2.98 7.38
N TRP A 121 2.99 3.59 6.37
CA TRP A 121 3.48 3.56 5.00
C TRP A 121 4.09 4.92 4.66
N GLU A 122 5.41 5.00 4.56
CA GLU A 122 6.11 6.24 4.21
C GLU A 122 6.33 6.35 2.71
N LEU A 123 5.94 7.48 2.14
CA LEU A 123 6.22 7.80 0.74
C LEU A 123 7.61 8.44 0.62
N PRO A 124 8.33 8.18 -0.49
CA PRO A 124 9.55 8.91 -0.82
C PRO A 124 9.40 10.44 -0.73
N GLY A 125 10.48 11.11 -0.33
CA GLY A 125 10.56 12.56 -0.18
C GLY A 125 10.39 13.36 -1.48
N ASN A 126 10.17 12.71 -2.61
CA ASN A 126 9.92 13.34 -3.91
C ASN A 126 8.60 12.87 -4.54
N SER A 127 7.75 12.11 -3.84
CA SER A 127 6.48 11.61 -4.42
C SER A 127 5.50 12.71 -4.82
N PHE A 128 5.60 13.90 -4.22
CA PHE A 128 4.74 15.05 -4.50
C PHE A 128 5.52 16.35 -4.36
N ASP A 129 5.10 17.38 -5.09
CA ASP A 129 5.55 18.75 -4.87
C ASP A 129 5.11 19.23 -3.49
N ARG A 130 6.07 19.75 -2.73
CA ARG A 130 5.88 20.20 -1.35
C ARG A 130 4.96 21.41 -1.26
N GLU A 131 4.99 22.31 -2.24
CA GLU A 131 4.20 23.54 -2.20
C GLU A 131 2.71 23.27 -2.40
N LEU A 132 2.38 22.15 -3.03
CA LEU A 132 1.01 21.72 -3.29
C LEU A 132 0.41 20.87 -2.15
N LEU A 133 1.24 20.40 -1.20
CA LEU A 133 0.79 19.52 -0.13
C LEU A 133 0.05 20.27 0.97
N SER A 134 -1.14 19.78 1.30
CA SER A 134 -1.85 20.21 2.50
C SER A 134 -1.13 19.73 3.75
N ASN A 135 -0.93 20.57 4.77
CA ASN A 135 -0.40 20.12 6.07
C ASN A 135 -1.52 19.57 6.99
N LYS A 136 -2.71 19.31 6.45
CA LYS A 136 -3.85 18.83 7.23
C LYS A 136 -3.72 17.34 7.51
N ARG A 137 -4.08 16.96 8.74
CA ARG A 137 -4.38 15.57 9.10
C ARG A 137 -5.79 15.26 8.62
N VAL A 138 -5.93 14.29 7.75
CA VAL A 138 -7.23 13.84 7.21
C VAL A 138 -7.34 12.33 7.30
N GLN A 139 -8.57 11.82 7.26
CA GLN A 139 -8.86 10.41 7.37
C GLN A 139 -9.73 9.95 6.22
N ALA A 140 -9.55 8.70 5.80
CA ALA A 140 -10.38 8.02 4.82
C ALA A 140 -10.78 6.65 5.36
N LEU A 141 -11.99 6.20 5.00
CA LEU A 141 -12.46 4.86 5.31
C LEU A 141 -11.72 3.86 4.43
N THR A 142 -11.25 2.77 5.05
CA THR A 142 -10.67 1.64 4.33
C THR A 142 -11.80 0.78 3.77
N PRO A 143 -11.81 0.45 2.47
CA PRO A 143 -12.80 -0.44 1.87
C PRO A 143 -12.85 -1.81 2.56
N LEU A 144 -14.05 -2.30 2.85
CA LEU A 144 -14.21 -3.69 3.30
C LEU A 144 -13.98 -4.65 2.14
N ILE A 145 -13.30 -5.75 2.44
CA ILE A 145 -13.05 -6.82 1.47
C ILE A 145 -14.23 -7.79 1.50
N PRO A 146 -14.93 -7.99 0.36
CA PRO A 146 -16.01 -8.95 0.23
C PRO A 146 -15.57 -10.34 0.62
N LEU A 147 -16.43 -11.09 1.32
CA LEU A 147 -16.12 -12.45 1.79
C LEU A 147 -15.54 -13.38 0.70
N PRO A 148 -16.07 -13.41 -0.54
CA PRO A 148 -15.54 -14.28 -1.59
C PRO A 148 -14.11 -13.94 -2.04
N LEU A 149 -13.67 -12.69 -1.83
CA LEU A 149 -12.36 -12.20 -2.24
C LEU A 149 -11.34 -12.21 -1.10
N ARG A 150 -11.74 -12.66 0.10
CA ARG A 150 -10.81 -12.71 1.23
C ARG A 150 -9.78 -13.82 1.01
N PRO A 151 -8.49 -13.53 1.21
CA PRO A 151 -7.45 -14.53 1.13
C PRO A 151 -7.60 -15.55 2.27
N LYS A 152 -7.05 -16.76 2.06
CA LYS A 152 -7.03 -17.81 3.09
C LYS A 152 -6.17 -17.45 4.31
N SER A 153 -5.20 -16.54 4.15
CA SER A 153 -4.31 -16.10 5.22
C SER A 153 -4.84 -14.83 5.91
N GLN A 154 -4.19 -14.42 7.00
CA GLN A 154 -4.66 -13.30 7.83
C GLN A 154 -4.61 -11.96 7.07
N LEU A 155 -5.69 -11.17 7.14
CA LEU A 155 -5.80 -9.85 6.48
C LEU A 155 -4.71 -8.86 6.90
N LYS A 156 -4.12 -9.00 8.09
CA LYS A 156 -3.00 -8.15 8.54
C LYS A 156 -1.74 -8.25 7.67
N ASN A 157 -1.66 -9.26 6.80
CA ASN A 157 -0.55 -9.47 5.86
C ASN A 157 -0.81 -8.82 4.49
N TYR A 158 -1.93 -8.14 4.32
CA TYR A 158 -2.35 -7.50 3.06
C TYR A 158 -2.56 -6.01 3.26
N PHE A 159 -2.51 -5.30 2.14
CA PHE A 159 -2.84 -3.89 2.06
C PHE A 159 -4.02 -3.68 1.13
N VAL A 160 -4.74 -2.57 1.30
CA VAL A 160 -5.76 -2.11 0.36
C VAL A 160 -5.27 -0.79 -0.20
N LEU A 161 -5.29 -0.65 -1.53
CA LEU A 161 -5.04 0.59 -2.25
C LEU A 161 -6.34 1.02 -2.93
N TRP A 162 -6.74 2.27 -2.79
CA TRP A 162 -8.01 2.76 -3.36
C TRP A 162 -7.98 4.25 -3.63
N GLU A 163 -8.97 4.73 -4.39
CA GLU A 163 -9.20 6.16 -4.60
C GLU A 163 -9.72 6.81 -3.31
N ALA A 164 -8.87 7.61 -2.70
CA ALA A 164 -9.09 8.16 -1.38
C ALA A 164 -10.12 9.29 -1.44
N ASN A 165 -11.26 9.03 -0.85
CA ASN A 165 -12.13 10.10 -0.43
C ASN A 165 -11.78 10.53 1.00
N TRP A 166 -11.21 11.73 1.14
CA TRP A 166 -10.79 12.30 2.43
C TRP A 166 -11.93 12.92 3.24
N HIS A 167 -13.15 12.53 2.90
CA HIS A 167 -14.35 12.63 3.72
C HIS A 167 -14.99 11.24 3.80
N PRO A 168 -15.73 10.89 4.85
CA PRO A 168 -16.33 9.56 5.02
C PRO A 168 -17.39 9.31 3.93
N ALA A 169 -16.92 8.81 2.80
CA ALA A 169 -17.66 8.50 1.59
C ALA A 169 -17.12 7.19 1.01
N PRO A 170 -17.93 6.50 0.19
CA PRO A 170 -17.54 5.23 -0.38
C PRO A 170 -16.21 5.33 -1.11
N PRO A 171 -15.27 4.43 -0.81
CA PRO A 171 -14.15 4.25 -1.69
C PRO A 171 -14.59 3.53 -2.97
N THR A 172 -13.97 3.88 -4.10
CA THR A 172 -14.20 3.28 -5.42
C THR A 172 -12.99 2.43 -5.84
N ASP A 173 -13.29 1.32 -6.49
CA ASP A 173 -12.36 0.41 -7.17
C ASP A 173 -11.10 0.01 -6.38
N PRO A 174 -11.23 -0.53 -5.14
CA PRO A 174 -10.10 -0.98 -4.36
C PRO A 174 -9.34 -2.19 -4.93
N TYR A 175 -8.03 -2.17 -4.72
CA TYR A 175 -7.14 -3.31 -4.91
C TYR A 175 -6.73 -3.91 -3.58
N LEU A 176 -6.80 -5.24 -3.48
CA LEU A 176 -6.18 -6.02 -2.42
C LEU A 176 -4.77 -6.39 -2.84
N LEU A 177 -3.80 -5.94 -2.05
CA LEU A 177 -2.39 -6.06 -2.35
C LEU A 177 -1.69 -7.02 -1.39
N ARG A 178 -0.82 -7.87 -1.93
CA ARG A 178 0.10 -8.70 -1.17
C ARG A 178 1.53 -8.15 -1.31
N PRO A 179 2.22 -7.83 -0.20
CA PRO A 179 3.59 -7.31 -0.27
C PRO A 179 4.55 -8.39 -0.78
N LEU A 180 5.45 -8.01 -1.69
CA LEU A 180 6.52 -8.87 -2.19
C LEU A 180 7.89 -8.38 -1.72
N ALA A 181 8.18 -7.10 -1.96
CA ALA A 181 9.48 -6.47 -1.75
C ALA A 181 9.33 -4.94 -1.70
N GLY A 182 9.64 -4.31 -0.56
CA GLY A 182 9.49 -2.85 -0.42
C GLY A 182 8.11 -2.34 -0.86
N ALA A 183 8.08 -1.48 -1.89
CA ALA A 183 6.85 -0.94 -2.49
C ALA A 183 6.23 -1.82 -3.59
N LEU A 184 6.92 -2.89 -4.01
CA LEU A 184 6.43 -3.82 -5.01
C LEU A 184 5.44 -4.81 -4.37
N MET A 185 4.23 -4.82 -4.91
CA MET A 185 3.13 -5.66 -4.46
C MET A 185 2.48 -6.42 -5.61
N GLU A 186 1.85 -7.54 -5.29
CA GLU A 186 0.95 -8.25 -6.19
C GLU A 186 -0.49 -7.78 -5.96
N ILE A 187 -1.23 -7.54 -7.04
CA ILE A 187 -2.68 -7.33 -7.00
C ILE A 187 -3.36 -8.70 -6.95
N VAL A 188 -3.95 -9.03 -5.79
CA VAL A 188 -4.58 -10.33 -5.54
C VAL A 188 -6.07 -10.31 -5.87
N ALA A 189 -6.73 -9.18 -5.68
CA ALA A 189 -8.13 -8.99 -6.01
C ALA A 189 -8.42 -7.52 -6.31
N GLU A 190 -9.46 -7.30 -7.12
CA GLU A 190 -10.09 -6.01 -7.35
C GLU A 190 -11.60 -6.18 -7.19
N TRP A 191 -12.28 -5.17 -6.68
CA TRP A 191 -13.73 -5.20 -6.55
C TRP A 191 -14.32 -3.81 -6.56
N ASP A 192 -15.60 -3.75 -6.90
CA ASP A 192 -16.41 -2.56 -6.73
C ASP A 192 -17.14 -2.66 -5.39
N VAL A 193 -17.11 -1.57 -4.62
CA VAL A 193 -17.86 -1.52 -3.36
C VAL A 193 -19.33 -1.26 -3.69
N SER A 194 -20.20 -2.23 -3.39
CA SER A 194 -21.63 -2.04 -3.63
C SER A 194 -22.23 -0.98 -2.69
N PRO A 195 -23.31 -0.28 -3.09
CA PRO A 195 -24.00 0.67 -2.21
C PRO A 195 -24.49 0.06 -0.89
N LEU A 196 -24.81 -1.24 -0.86
CA LEU A 196 -25.23 -1.95 0.34
C LEU A 196 -24.07 -2.17 1.32
N GLU A 197 -22.92 -2.64 0.82
CA GLU A 197 -21.71 -2.83 1.63
C GLU A 197 -21.25 -1.50 2.22
N LEU A 198 -21.33 -0.42 1.42
CA LEU A 198 -21.10 0.93 1.89
C LEU A 198 -22.01 1.32 3.06
N ALA A 199 -23.32 1.10 2.93
CA ALA A 199 -24.29 1.45 3.97
C ALA A 199 -23.97 0.70 5.28
N ALA A 200 -23.57 -0.57 5.18
CA ALA A 200 -23.14 -1.37 6.32
C ALA A 200 -21.87 -0.81 6.98
N VAL A 201 -20.87 -0.37 6.20
CA VAL A 201 -19.65 0.27 6.71
C VAL A 201 -19.98 1.56 7.46
N ASN A 202 -20.76 2.44 6.83
CA ASN A 202 -21.13 3.73 7.43
C ASN A 202 -21.93 3.54 8.74
N ALA A 203 -22.86 2.58 8.77
CA ALA A 203 -23.60 2.23 9.97
C ALA A 203 -22.70 1.67 11.09
N ALA A 204 -21.63 0.94 10.74
CA ALA A 204 -20.67 0.41 11.70
C ALA A 204 -19.67 1.46 12.19
N ALA A 205 -19.33 2.46 11.38
CA ALA A 205 -18.42 3.56 11.73
C ALA A 205 -19.08 4.64 12.61
N ALA A 206 -20.42 4.76 12.56
CA ALA A 206 -21.19 5.69 13.40
C ALA A 206 -21.47 5.18 14.83
N ARG A 207 -21.02 3.97 15.17
CA ARG A 207 -21.17 3.35 16.50
C ARG A 207 -19.85 3.41 17.25
#